data_AF-A0A968Q0R6-F1
#
_entry.id   AF-A0A968Q0R6-F1
#
_cell.length_a   1.000
_cell.length_b   1.000
_cell.length_c   1.000
_cell.angle_alpha   90.00
_cell.angle_beta   90.00
_cell.angle_gamma   90.00
#
_symmetry.space_group_name_H-M   'P 1'
#
loop_
_entity.id
_entity.type
_entity.pdbx_description
1 polymer ?
#
loop_
_entity_poly.entity_id
_entity_poly.type
_entity_poly.pdbx_seq_one_letter_code
_entity_poly.pdbx_strand_id
1 'polypeptide(L)'
;MREAFWIIRDPINVLENLARQGYHAEIRNLLAYYQSFEKSAEYLKAIAIRAMRFLPDIDTQEWELIVEFATTPNDSVSLAEKLMATETWLYLGHKYNAFKQSQHIEAVKVALRSEPAPPSRLEKNYLLILGQFEPNAVQEFSVNVNDPMLVSARDLALQGNPSEIFDLPELKVLREIYYSGQGPTDSEEGSP
;
A
#
# COMPACT_ATOMS: atom_id res chain seq x y z
N MET A 1 -33.11 14.87 -10.51
CA MET A 1 -31.96 15.76 -10.21
C MET A 1 -30.79 15.27 -11.04
N ARG A 2 -30.06 16.16 -11.71
CA ARG A 2 -28.90 15.78 -12.53
C ARG A 2 -27.74 15.45 -11.58
N GLU A 3 -27.43 14.16 -11.43
CA GLU A 3 -26.16 13.72 -10.83
C GLU A 3 -25.03 14.28 -11.68
N ALA A 4 -24.19 15.12 -11.09
CA ALA A 4 -23.05 15.68 -11.79
C ALA A 4 -21.99 14.58 -11.94
N PHE A 5 -22.01 13.87 -13.07
CA PHE A 5 -21.00 12.91 -13.48
C PHE A 5 -19.69 13.63 -13.85
N TRP A 6 -19.01 14.21 -12.86
CA TRP A 6 -17.61 14.58 -13.02
C TRP A 6 -16.78 13.29 -12.93
N ILE A 7 -16.64 12.61 -14.05
CA ILE A 7 -15.69 11.50 -14.16
C ILE A 7 -14.30 12.13 -14.17
N ILE A 8 -13.57 12.00 -13.06
CA ILE A 8 -12.14 12.31 -13.04
C ILE A 8 -11.47 11.28 -13.96
N ARG A 9 -11.03 11.74 -15.14
CA ARG A 9 -10.21 10.93 -16.02
C ARG A 9 -8.83 10.82 -15.37
N ASP A 10 -8.35 9.59 -15.19
CA ASP A 10 -7.05 9.29 -14.58
C ASP A 10 -6.91 9.83 -13.13
N PRO A 11 -7.68 9.26 -12.18
CA PRO A 11 -7.69 9.75 -10.81
C PRO A 11 -6.35 9.51 -10.09
N ILE A 12 -5.51 8.58 -10.56
CA ILE A 12 -4.15 8.40 -10.03
C ILE A 12 -3.32 9.65 -10.28
N ASN A 13 -3.21 10.08 -11.54
CA ASN A 13 -2.40 11.25 -11.87
C ASN A 13 -2.91 12.53 -11.18
N VAL A 14 -4.23 12.68 -11.04
CA VAL A 14 -4.80 13.82 -10.33
C VAL A 14 -4.40 13.81 -8.86
N LEU A 15 -4.58 12.69 -8.15
CA LEU A 15 -4.27 12.59 -6.72
C LEU A 15 -2.78 12.68 -6.43
N GLU A 16 -1.93 12.05 -7.24
CA GLU A 16 -0.48 12.17 -7.09
C GLU A 16 -0.02 13.63 -7.26
N ASN A 17 -0.56 14.36 -8.25
CA ASN A 17 -0.20 15.75 -8.45
C ASN A 17 -0.74 16.67 -7.34
N LEU A 18 -1.92 16.39 -6.80
CA LEU A 18 -2.42 17.10 -5.62
C LEU A 18 -1.50 16.85 -4.41
N ALA A 19 -1.10 15.60 -4.18
CA ALA A 19 -0.18 15.25 -3.11
C ALA A 19 1.17 15.98 -3.24
N ARG A 20 1.78 15.97 -4.42
CA ARG A 20 3.06 16.66 -4.68
C ARG A 20 2.99 18.17 -4.43
N GLN A 21 1.81 18.76 -4.62
CA GLN A 21 1.57 20.18 -4.35
C GLN A 21 1.28 20.48 -2.87
N GLY A 22 1.19 19.46 -2.00
CA GLY A 22 0.96 19.63 -0.57
C GLY A 22 -0.51 19.76 -0.17
N TYR A 23 -1.45 19.28 -0.99
CA TYR A 23 -2.89 19.30 -0.70
C TYR A 23 -3.30 18.18 0.28
N HIS A 24 -2.77 18.27 1.50
CA HIS A 24 -3.02 17.32 2.61
C HIS A 24 -4.51 17.17 2.92
N ALA A 25 -5.19 18.29 3.15
CA ALA A 25 -6.59 18.31 3.59
C ALA A 25 -7.52 17.71 2.52
N GLU A 26 -7.26 17.97 1.25
CA GLU A 26 -8.02 17.47 0.12
C GLU A 26 -7.91 15.95 0.01
N ILE A 27 -6.70 15.40 0.19
CA ILE A 27 -6.47 13.95 0.19
C ILE A 27 -7.19 13.29 1.36
N ARG A 28 -7.11 13.86 2.58
CA ARG A 28 -7.85 13.37 3.75
C ARG A 28 -9.36 13.41 3.52
N ASN A 29 -9.87 14.53 3.01
CA ASN A 29 -11.29 14.72 2.75
C ASN A 29 -11.80 13.73 1.70
N LEU A 30 -11.03 13.45 0.66
CA LEU A 30 -11.39 12.45 -0.35
C LEU A 30 -11.40 11.05 0.24
N LEU A 31 -10.39 10.68 1.04
CA LEU A 31 -10.35 9.39 1.71
C LEU A 31 -11.56 9.22 2.65
N ALA A 32 -11.85 10.23 3.48
CA ALA A 32 -13.00 10.23 4.39
C ALA A 32 -14.35 10.17 3.64
N TYR A 33 -14.46 10.89 2.53
CA TYR A 33 -15.64 10.82 1.67
C TYR A 33 -15.87 9.40 1.16
N TYR A 34 -14.83 8.76 0.62
CA TYR A 34 -14.94 7.41 0.05
C TYR A 34 -15.08 6.30 1.09
N GLN A 35 -14.64 6.50 2.34
CA GLN A 35 -14.86 5.57 3.45
C GLN A 35 -16.36 5.32 3.72
N SER A 36 -17.24 6.27 3.39
CA SER A 36 -18.69 6.12 3.53
C SER A 36 -19.35 5.19 2.48
N PHE A 37 -18.59 4.70 1.50
CA PHE A 37 -19.07 3.85 0.41
C PHE A 37 -18.44 2.45 0.48
N GLU A 38 -19.27 1.40 0.49
CA GLU A 38 -18.80 0.04 0.81
C GLU A 38 -17.91 -0.60 -0.26
N LYS A 39 -18.27 -0.56 -1.56
CA LYS A 39 -17.56 -1.35 -2.60
C LYS A 39 -17.19 -0.59 -3.87
N SER A 40 -18.02 0.34 -4.34
CA SER A 40 -17.75 1.09 -5.58
C SER A 40 -16.58 2.07 -5.47
N ALA A 41 -16.12 2.38 -4.25
CA ALA A 41 -15.04 3.32 -3.99
C ALA A 41 -13.71 2.64 -3.59
N GLU A 42 -13.61 1.31 -3.61
CA GLU A 42 -12.40 0.56 -3.22
C GLU A 42 -11.15 1.12 -3.92
N TYR A 43 -11.22 1.22 -5.25
CA TYR A 43 -10.15 1.77 -6.06
C TYR A 43 -9.78 3.21 -5.66
N LEU A 44 -10.77 4.08 -5.42
CA LEU A 44 -10.56 5.49 -5.07
C LEU A 44 -9.92 5.65 -3.70
N LYS A 45 -10.29 4.80 -2.73
CA LYS A 45 -9.65 4.75 -1.40
C LYS A 45 -8.19 4.31 -1.53
N ALA A 46 -7.93 3.23 -2.28
CA ALA A 46 -6.60 2.69 -2.48
C ALA A 46 -5.64 3.71 -3.12
N ILE A 47 -6.06 4.40 -4.18
CA ILE A 47 -5.23 5.41 -4.84
C ILE A 47 -5.05 6.68 -4.00
N ALA A 48 -6.02 7.04 -3.14
CA ALA A 48 -5.88 8.17 -2.21
C ALA A 48 -4.82 7.86 -1.14
N ILE A 49 -4.80 6.64 -0.60
CA ILE A 49 -3.75 6.17 0.31
C ILE A 49 -2.39 6.18 -0.40
N ARG A 50 -2.31 5.63 -1.62
CA ARG A 50 -1.08 5.65 -2.43
C ARG A 50 -0.56 7.07 -2.64
N ALA A 51 -1.45 8.05 -2.85
CA ALA A 51 -1.06 9.43 -3.10
C ALA A 51 -0.32 10.04 -1.90
N MET A 52 -0.60 9.62 -0.66
CA MET A 52 0.06 10.14 0.55
C MET A 52 1.58 10.01 0.51
N ARG A 53 2.13 9.01 -0.21
CA ARG A 53 3.59 8.86 -0.37
C ARG A 53 4.28 10.03 -1.08
N PHE A 54 3.50 10.83 -1.82
CA PHE A 54 3.99 11.99 -2.58
C PHE A 54 3.78 13.32 -1.87
N LEU A 55 3.18 13.31 -0.67
CA LEU A 55 3.09 14.52 0.14
C LEU A 55 4.50 15.01 0.51
N PRO A 56 4.75 16.34 0.50
CA PRO A 56 6.07 16.90 0.80
C PRO A 56 6.54 16.55 2.22
N ASP A 57 5.59 16.56 3.15
CA ASP A 57 5.69 16.17 4.54
C ASP A 57 4.54 15.20 4.88
N ILE A 58 4.65 14.43 5.96
CA ILE A 58 3.53 13.71 6.57
C ILE A 58 3.56 14.00 8.07
N ASP A 59 2.39 14.13 8.69
CA ASP A 59 2.29 14.27 10.13
C ASP A 59 1.88 12.94 10.80
N THR A 60 1.75 12.94 12.13
CA THR A 60 1.35 11.75 12.89
C THR A 60 -0.01 11.21 12.43
N GLN A 61 -0.96 12.07 12.05
CA GLN A 61 -2.28 11.68 11.58
C GLN A 61 -2.20 10.88 10.26
N GLU A 62 -1.45 11.35 9.25
CA GLU A 62 -1.25 10.56 8.03
C GLU A 62 -0.59 9.22 8.33
N TRP A 63 0.43 9.23 9.20
CA TRP A 63 1.16 8.02 9.53
C TRP A 63 0.26 6.97 10.18
N GLU A 64 -0.54 7.36 11.17
CA GLU A 64 -1.47 6.43 11.84
C GLU A 64 -2.55 5.92 10.86
N LEU A 65 -3.04 6.76 9.95
CA LEU A 65 -3.96 6.32 8.89
C LEU A 65 -3.32 5.24 8.00
N ILE A 66 -2.08 5.46 7.55
CA ILE A 66 -1.35 4.47 6.75
C ILE A 66 -1.21 3.15 7.51
N VAL A 67 -0.87 3.20 8.80
CA VAL A 67 -0.74 2.01 9.65
C VAL A 67 -2.07 1.28 9.82
N GLU A 68 -3.15 2.03 10.09
CA GLU A 68 -4.51 1.50 10.25
C GLU A 68 -4.95 0.75 8.98
N PHE A 69 -4.88 1.40 7.82
CA PHE A 69 -5.23 0.78 6.56
C PHE A 69 -4.34 -0.41 6.21
N ALA A 70 -3.06 -0.38 6.60
CA ALA A 70 -2.13 -1.47 6.35
C ALA A 70 -2.44 -2.72 7.18
N THR A 71 -2.88 -2.58 8.43
CA THR A 71 -2.88 -3.68 9.41
C THR A 71 -4.25 -4.05 9.97
N THR A 72 -5.31 -3.34 9.57
CA THR A 72 -6.67 -3.61 10.07
C THR A 72 -7.07 -5.07 9.81
N PRO A 73 -7.44 -5.83 10.87
CA PRO A 73 -7.72 -7.26 10.76
C PRO A 73 -9.13 -7.59 10.26
N ASN A 74 -10.04 -6.63 10.29
CA ASN A 74 -11.41 -6.82 9.84
C ASN A 74 -11.54 -6.61 8.31
N ASP A 75 -12.70 -6.98 7.77
CA ASP A 75 -13.03 -6.82 6.34
C ASP A 75 -13.49 -5.40 5.98
N SER A 76 -13.33 -4.40 6.86
CA SER A 76 -13.70 -3.01 6.55
C SER A 76 -12.69 -2.34 5.61
N VAL A 77 -11.49 -2.92 5.50
CA VAL A 77 -10.45 -2.49 4.56
C VAL A 77 -10.21 -3.60 3.55
N SER A 78 -10.35 -3.27 2.27
CA SER A 78 -10.12 -4.20 1.17
C SER A 78 -8.64 -4.61 1.02
N LEU A 79 -8.40 -5.67 0.25
CA LEU A 79 -7.04 -6.07 -0.11
C LEU A 79 -6.30 -4.97 -0.89
N ALA A 80 -6.98 -4.25 -1.80
CA ALA A 80 -6.36 -3.18 -2.57
C ALA A 80 -5.89 -2.04 -1.65
N GLU A 81 -6.72 -1.65 -0.68
CA GLU A 81 -6.38 -0.65 0.32
C GLU A 81 -5.18 -1.09 1.18
N LYS A 82 -5.18 -2.34 1.68
CA LYS A 82 -4.05 -2.89 2.47
C LYS A 82 -2.75 -2.90 1.66
N LEU A 83 -2.80 -3.28 0.38
CA LEU A 83 -1.64 -3.28 -0.50
C LEU A 83 -1.10 -1.86 -0.72
N MET A 84 -1.95 -0.89 -1.03
CA MET A 84 -1.51 0.50 -1.24
C MET A 84 -0.99 1.13 0.06
N ALA A 85 -1.61 0.83 1.19
CA ALA A 85 -1.17 1.31 2.51
C ALA A 85 0.20 0.76 2.88
N THR A 86 0.40 -0.54 2.74
CA THR A 86 1.70 -1.17 3.05
C THR A 86 2.82 -0.73 2.11
N GLU A 87 2.54 -0.52 0.81
CA GLU A 87 3.51 0.09 -0.12
C GLU A 87 3.85 1.54 0.24
N THR A 88 2.83 2.31 0.61
CA THR A 88 2.99 3.70 1.06
C THR A 88 3.83 3.76 2.33
N TRP A 89 3.57 2.88 3.29
CA TRP A 89 4.38 2.73 4.50
C TRP A 89 5.83 2.42 4.14
N LEU A 90 6.09 1.37 3.37
CA LEU A 90 7.44 0.97 2.98
C LEU A 90 8.22 2.12 2.32
N TYR A 91 7.56 2.86 1.42
CA TYR A 91 8.15 4.03 0.77
C TYR A 91 8.50 5.13 1.77
N LEU A 92 7.60 5.44 2.71
CA LEU A 92 7.76 6.52 3.67
C LEU A 92 8.62 6.14 4.89
N GLY A 93 8.74 4.86 5.20
CA GLY A 93 9.27 4.36 6.46
C GLY A 93 10.72 4.73 6.73
N HIS A 94 11.52 4.93 5.67
CA HIS A 94 12.91 5.33 5.80
C HIS A 94 13.02 6.81 6.20
N LYS A 95 12.12 7.66 5.65
CA LYS A 95 12.09 9.10 5.90
C LYS A 95 11.42 9.43 7.23
N TYR A 96 10.44 8.63 7.66
CA TYR A 96 9.58 8.93 8.81
C TYR A 96 9.65 7.87 9.92
N ASN A 97 10.81 7.23 10.09
CA ASN A 97 11.07 6.26 11.16
C ASN A 97 10.77 6.81 12.58
N ALA A 98 10.82 8.13 12.77
CA ALA A 98 10.48 8.78 14.05
C ALA A 98 9.02 8.56 14.49
N PHE A 99 8.10 8.26 13.56
CA PHE A 99 6.70 7.96 13.89
C PHE A 99 6.46 6.50 14.26
N LYS A 100 7.45 5.62 14.06
CA LYS A 100 7.36 4.20 14.44
C LYS A 100 7.06 4.07 15.94
N GLN A 101 6.04 3.30 16.26
CA GLN A 101 5.72 2.86 17.62
C GLN A 101 5.74 1.33 17.69
N SER A 102 6.02 0.77 18.87
CA SER A 102 6.04 -0.69 19.06
C SER A 102 4.72 -1.34 18.67
N GLN A 103 3.59 -0.67 18.93
CA GLN A 103 2.26 -1.14 18.55
C GLN A 103 2.07 -1.29 17.04
N HIS A 104 2.74 -0.46 16.23
CA HIS A 104 2.69 -0.55 14.76
C HIS A 104 3.34 -1.84 14.28
N ILE A 105 4.47 -2.22 14.87
CA ILE A 105 5.18 -3.45 14.52
C ILE A 105 4.41 -4.68 14.98
N GLU A 106 3.83 -4.64 16.18
CA GLU A 106 2.97 -5.73 16.65
C GLU A 106 1.72 -5.89 15.77
N ALA A 107 1.13 -4.80 15.27
CA ALA A 107 0.02 -4.88 14.32
C ALA A 107 0.42 -5.60 13.02
N VAL A 108 1.64 -5.35 12.50
CA VAL A 108 2.17 -6.09 11.34
C VAL A 108 2.38 -7.58 11.66
N LYS A 109 2.95 -7.91 12.82
CA LYS A 109 3.13 -9.31 13.25
C LYS A 109 1.78 -10.03 13.37
N VAL A 110 0.76 -9.36 13.92
CA VAL A 110 -0.60 -9.90 14.00
C VAL A 110 -1.19 -10.10 12.61
N ALA A 111 -1.03 -9.14 11.69
CA ALA A 111 -1.53 -9.24 10.33
C ALA A 111 -0.83 -10.37 9.53
N LEU A 112 0.44 -10.64 9.78
CA LEU A 112 1.16 -11.79 9.20
C LEU A 112 0.68 -13.14 9.73
N ARG A 113 0.19 -13.19 10.98
CA ARG A 113 -0.35 -14.40 11.63
C ARG A 113 -1.85 -14.56 11.39
N SER A 114 -2.47 -13.73 10.57
CA SER A 114 -3.92 -13.78 10.34
C SER A 114 -4.33 -15.09 9.70
N GLU A 115 -5.54 -15.55 10.03
CA GLU A 115 -6.17 -16.71 9.40
C GLU A 115 -7.48 -16.25 8.71
N PRO A 116 -7.63 -16.45 7.37
CA PRO A 116 -6.67 -17.09 6.47
C PRO A 116 -5.39 -16.26 6.28
N ALA A 117 -4.30 -16.95 5.92
CA ALA A 117 -3.01 -16.30 5.65
C ALA A 117 -3.16 -15.18 4.61
N PRO A 118 -2.42 -14.06 4.76
CA PRO A 118 -2.46 -12.99 3.78
C PRO A 118 -1.99 -13.48 2.42
N PRO A 119 -2.53 -12.95 1.31
CA PRO A 119 -2.02 -13.26 -0.02
C PRO A 119 -0.53 -12.90 -0.14
N SER A 120 0.23 -13.65 -0.95
CA SER A 120 1.71 -13.52 -1.03
C SER A 120 2.20 -12.07 -1.18
N ARG A 121 1.49 -11.21 -1.91
CA ARG A 121 1.91 -9.81 -2.08
C ARG A 121 1.82 -8.99 -0.81
N LEU A 122 0.76 -9.22 -0.03
CA LEU A 122 0.56 -8.53 1.24
C LEU A 122 1.52 -9.10 2.29
N GLU A 123 1.71 -10.41 2.33
CA GLU A 123 2.72 -11.07 3.15
C GLU A 123 4.13 -10.52 2.86
N LYS A 124 4.50 -10.42 1.58
CA LYS A 124 5.75 -9.80 1.12
C LYS A 124 5.90 -8.38 1.69
N ASN A 125 4.87 -7.54 1.58
CA ASN A 125 4.95 -6.17 2.09
C ASN A 125 5.15 -6.15 3.61
N TYR A 126 4.42 -6.98 4.37
CA TYR A 126 4.59 -7.06 5.82
C TYR A 126 5.99 -7.52 6.24
N LEU A 127 6.55 -8.53 5.56
CA LEU A 127 7.93 -8.99 5.83
C LEU A 127 8.94 -7.86 5.60
N LEU A 128 8.78 -7.09 4.53
CA LEU A 128 9.64 -5.94 4.24
C LEU A 128 9.47 -4.83 5.29
N ILE A 129 8.25 -4.56 5.77
CA ILE A 129 8.00 -3.58 6.85
C ILE A 129 8.71 -4.05 8.13
N LEU A 130 8.59 -5.33 8.49
CA LEU A 130 9.33 -5.89 9.62
C LEU A 130 10.85 -5.77 9.40
N GLY A 131 11.34 -6.09 8.21
CA GLY A 131 12.76 -5.93 7.85
C GLY A 131 13.28 -4.52 8.01
N GLN A 132 12.43 -3.51 7.81
CA GLN A 132 12.82 -2.11 7.88
C GLN A 132 13.00 -1.63 9.32
N PHE A 133 12.20 -2.17 10.25
CA PHE A 133 12.09 -1.64 11.60
C PHE A 133 12.53 -2.61 12.70
N GLU A 134 12.49 -3.92 12.43
CA GLU A 134 12.84 -5.01 13.36
C GLU A 134 13.29 -6.26 12.58
N PRO A 135 14.45 -6.24 11.88
CA PRO A 135 14.92 -7.34 11.03
C PRO A 135 14.94 -8.71 11.73
N ASN A 136 15.23 -8.74 13.03
CA ASN A 136 15.27 -9.98 13.80
C ASN A 136 13.89 -10.64 13.95
N ALA A 137 12.80 -9.86 13.96
CA ALA A 137 11.44 -10.40 14.04
C ALA A 137 11.06 -11.20 12.78
N VAL A 138 11.68 -10.91 11.64
CA VAL A 138 11.43 -11.63 10.38
C VAL A 138 11.78 -13.12 10.51
N GLN A 139 12.71 -13.48 11.41
CA GLN A 139 13.10 -14.87 11.65
C GLN A 139 11.96 -15.71 12.25
N GLU A 140 10.98 -15.08 12.89
CA GLU A 140 9.82 -15.75 13.48
C GLU A 140 8.84 -16.28 12.42
N PHE A 141 8.96 -15.83 11.17
CA PHE A 141 8.03 -16.14 10.09
C PHE A 141 8.67 -17.06 9.05
N SER A 142 8.01 -18.19 8.80
CA SER A 142 8.32 -19.08 7.68
C SER A 142 7.59 -18.61 6.43
N VAL A 143 8.29 -18.58 5.30
CA VAL A 143 7.69 -18.27 3.99
C VAL A 143 7.58 -19.52 3.13
N ASN A 144 6.65 -19.52 2.19
CA ASN A 144 6.57 -20.57 1.17
C ASN A 144 7.85 -20.58 0.31
N VAL A 145 8.67 -21.61 0.45
CA VAL A 145 9.95 -21.77 -0.28
C VAL A 145 9.77 -21.89 -1.80
N ASN A 146 8.56 -22.23 -2.26
CA ASN A 146 8.25 -22.31 -3.68
C ASN A 146 7.76 -20.96 -4.26
N ASP A 147 7.57 -19.94 -3.42
CA ASP A 147 7.25 -18.57 -3.85
C ASP A 147 8.53 -17.72 -3.86
N PRO A 148 9.17 -17.51 -5.04
CA PRO A 148 10.43 -16.79 -5.11
C PRO A 148 10.32 -15.32 -4.67
N MET A 149 9.13 -14.72 -4.73
CA MET A 149 8.90 -13.35 -4.25
C MET A 149 9.00 -13.30 -2.73
N LEU A 150 8.38 -14.25 -2.03
CA LEU A 150 8.43 -14.32 -0.57
C LEU A 150 9.83 -14.68 -0.06
N VAL A 151 10.51 -15.61 -0.73
CA VAL A 151 11.92 -15.94 -0.42
C VAL A 151 12.79 -14.70 -0.54
N SER A 152 12.73 -14.01 -1.68
CA SER A 152 13.53 -12.80 -1.92
C SER A 152 13.20 -11.69 -0.92
N ALA A 153 11.92 -11.47 -0.62
CA ALA A 153 11.49 -10.46 0.33
C ALA A 153 11.97 -10.75 1.75
N ARG A 154 11.93 -12.02 2.19
CA ARG A 154 12.46 -12.44 3.48
C ARG A 154 13.96 -12.23 3.57
N ASP A 155 14.70 -12.61 2.52
CA ASP A 155 16.17 -12.44 2.49
C ASP A 155 16.55 -10.96 2.55
N LEU A 156 15.87 -10.09 1.79
CA LEU A 156 16.06 -8.64 1.84
C LEU A 156 15.70 -8.05 3.21
N ALA A 157 14.58 -8.51 3.79
CA ALA A 157 14.14 -8.06 5.10
C ALA A 157 15.16 -8.42 6.21
N LEU A 158 15.78 -9.60 6.13
CA LEU A 158 16.84 -10.03 7.05
C LEU A 158 18.16 -9.27 6.88
N GLN A 159 18.44 -8.75 5.67
CA GLN A 159 19.62 -7.91 5.42
C GLN A 159 19.50 -6.51 6.03
N GLY A 160 18.29 -6.09 6.42
CA GLY A 160 18.05 -4.83 7.15
C GLY A 160 18.11 -3.57 6.28
N ASN A 161 18.04 -3.69 4.94
CA ASN A 161 17.88 -2.54 4.04
C ASN A 161 16.77 -2.74 2.99
N PRO A 162 15.53 -3.06 3.40
CA PRO A 162 14.44 -3.29 2.44
C PRO A 162 14.03 -2.05 1.64
N SER A 163 14.42 -0.84 2.07
CA SER A 163 14.15 0.41 1.34
C SER A 163 14.88 0.51 -0.01
N GLU A 164 15.98 -0.22 -0.21
CA GLU A 164 16.69 -0.28 -1.52
C GLU A 164 15.78 -0.77 -2.65
N ILE A 165 14.68 -1.48 -2.34
CA ILE A 165 13.71 -1.93 -3.35
C ILE A 165 13.04 -0.76 -4.10
N PHE A 166 12.97 0.43 -3.50
CA PHE A 166 12.38 1.61 -4.13
C PHE A 166 13.36 2.42 -4.98
N ASP A 167 14.67 2.18 -4.80
CA ASP A 167 15.71 2.72 -5.67
C ASP A 167 15.80 1.93 -6.99
N LEU A 168 15.23 0.71 -7.01
CA LEU A 168 15.10 -0.09 -8.21
C LEU A 168 13.91 0.42 -9.04
N PRO A 169 14.06 0.57 -10.37
CA PRO A 169 12.95 0.93 -11.23
C PRO A 169 11.83 -0.10 -11.09
N GLU A 170 10.63 0.36 -10.76
CA GLU A 170 9.43 -0.49 -10.67
C GLU A 170 9.28 -1.27 -11.99
N LEU A 171 9.38 -2.61 -11.92
CA LEU A 171 9.33 -3.45 -13.11
C LEU A 171 8.04 -3.20 -13.87
N LYS A 172 8.15 -2.90 -15.17
CA LYS A 172 7.03 -2.57 -16.07
C LYS A 172 5.88 -3.60 -15.97
N VAL A 173 6.22 -4.88 -15.79
CA VAL A 173 5.28 -5.98 -15.57
C VAL A 173 4.43 -5.80 -14.30
N LEU A 174 4.99 -5.31 -13.19
CA LEU A 174 4.23 -5.05 -11.96
C LEU A 174 3.27 -3.88 -12.18
N ARG A 175 3.73 -2.82 -12.85
CA ARG A 175 2.89 -1.69 -13.28
C ARG A 175 1.71 -2.13 -14.14
N GLU A 176 1.97 -2.99 -15.11
CA GLU A 176 0.98 -3.44 -16.10
C GLU A 176 -0.02 -4.45 -15.55
N ILE A 177 0.41 -5.39 -14.70
CA ILE A 177 -0.49 -6.42 -14.18
C ILE A 177 -1.27 -5.91 -12.94
N TYR A 178 -0.68 -4.99 -12.15
CA TYR A 178 -1.21 -4.68 -10.82
C TYR A 178 -1.64 -3.24 -10.59
N TYR A 179 -1.22 -2.29 -11.43
CA TYR A 179 -1.54 -0.86 -11.24
C TYR A 179 -2.13 -0.19 -12.48
N SER A 180 -2.29 -0.91 -13.59
CA SER A 180 -2.82 -0.38 -14.86
C SER A 180 -4.34 -0.20 -14.86
N GLY A 181 -5.05 -0.82 -13.91
CA GLY A 181 -6.51 -0.91 -13.96
C GLY A 181 -7.04 -1.66 -15.19
N GLN A 182 -6.17 -2.28 -15.99
CA GLN A 182 -6.57 -3.15 -17.09
C GLN A 182 -6.61 -4.58 -16.59
N GLY A 183 -7.79 -5.19 -16.65
CA GLY A 183 -7.93 -6.60 -16.36
C GLY A 183 -7.15 -7.43 -17.41
N PRO A 184 -6.79 -8.69 -17.10
CA PRO A 184 -6.15 -9.58 -18.07
C PRO A 184 -6.96 -9.79 -19.37
N THR A 185 -8.23 -9.40 -19.38
CA THR A 185 -9.12 -9.45 -20.55
C THR A 185 -9.15 -8.17 -21.39
N ASP A 186 -8.62 -7.05 -20.92
CA ASP A 186 -8.71 -5.76 -21.64
C ASP A 186 -7.64 -5.61 -22.74
N SER A 187 -6.78 -6.61 -22.91
CA SER A 187 -5.69 -6.58 -23.90
C SER A 187 -6.01 -7.31 -25.21
N GLU A 188 -7.16 -8.00 -25.32
CA GLU A 188 -7.50 -8.75 -26.54
C GLU A 188 -8.56 -8.10 -27.46
N GLU A 189 -9.24 -7.02 -27.04
CA GLU A 189 -10.20 -6.33 -27.93
C GLU A 189 -9.83 -4.86 -28.12
N GLY A 190 -9.01 -4.59 -29.13
CA GLY A 190 -8.81 -3.21 -29.58
C GLY A 190 -7.62 -2.98 -30.50
N SER A 191 -7.68 -3.47 -31.73
CA SER A 191 -7.04 -2.81 -32.86
C SER A 191 -7.85 -3.04 -34.13
N PRO A 192 -7.98 -2.01 -34.99
CA PRO A 192 -9.02 -1.86 -36.02
C PRO A 192 -8.98 -2.89 -37.15
#